data_AF-A0A318ED38-F1
#
_entry.id   AF-A0A318ED38-F1
#
_cell.length_a   1.000
_cell.length_b   1.000
_cell.length_c   1.000
_cell.angle_alpha   90.00
_cell.angle_beta   90.00
_cell.angle_gamma   90.00
#
_symmetry.space_group_name_H-M   'P 1'
#
loop_
_entity.id
_entity.type
_entity.pdbx_description
1 polymer ?
#
loop_
_entity_poly.entity_id
_entity_poly.type
_entity_poly.pdbx_seq_one_letter_code
_entity_poly.pdbx_strand_id
1 'polypeptide(L)' 'MLESEAMRLAAERSCEMRWDDDQRCWVILAVSYDADMVCLPAATLARLDADEFLREWIPERP' A
#
# COMPACT_ATOMS: atom_id res chain seq x y z
N MET A 1 0.11 -2.40 11.37
CA MET A 1 0.16 -0.92 11.35
C MET A 1 -1.23 -0.31 11.27
N LEU A 2 -1.42 0.97 11.63
CA LEU A 2 -2.69 1.70 11.44
C LEU A 2 -2.89 2.07 9.97
N GLU A 3 -4.13 2.06 9.48
CA GLU A 3 -4.47 2.40 8.09
C GLU A 3 -4.02 3.81 7.71
N SER A 4 -4.25 4.79 8.59
CA SER A 4 -3.84 6.18 8.40
C SER A 4 -2.33 6.35 8.26
N GLU A 5 -1.55 5.51 8.95
CA GLU A 5 -0.10 5.50 8.84
C GLU A 5 0.35 4.90 7.51
N ALA A 6 -0.25 3.78 7.09
CA ALA A 6 0.00 3.17 5.79
C ALA A 6 -0.27 4.13 4.64
N MET A 7 -1.41 4.83 4.68
CA MET A 7 -1.80 5.82 3.67
C MET A 7 -0.78 6.97 3.59
N ARG A 8 -0.30 7.45 4.74
CA ARG A 8 0.74 8.49 4.79
C ARG A 8 2.04 8.00 4.15
N LEU A 9 2.50 6.81 4.50
CA LEU A 9 3.74 6.22 3.96
C LEU A 9 3.64 5.97 2.44
N ALA A 10 2.51 5.47 1.97
CA ALA A 10 2.25 5.31 0.54
C ALA A 10 2.31 6.66 -0.19
N ALA A 11 1.64 7.69 0.34
CA ALA A 11 1.64 9.03 -0.25
C ALA A 11 3.04 9.66 -0.31
N GLU A 12 3.86 9.48 0.72
CA GLU A 12 5.27 9.92 0.75
C GLU A 12 6.11 9.27 -0.37
N ARG A 13 5.69 8.10 -0.87
CA ARG A 13 6.32 7.38 -1.98
C ARG A 13 5.57 7.54 -3.31
N SER A 14 4.69 8.54 -3.42
CA SER A 14 3.87 8.78 -4.62
C SER A 14 2.99 7.58 -5.00
N CYS A 15 2.51 6.85 -3.99
CA CYS A 15 1.53 5.78 -4.14
C CYS A 15 0.18 6.20 -3.51
N GLU A 16 -0.90 5.72 -4.10
CA GLU A 16 -2.26 5.85 -3.59
C GLU A 16 -2.70 4.51 -2.99
N MET A 17 -3.46 4.57 -1.89
CA MET A 17 -4.12 3.42 -1.29
C MET A 17 -5.64 3.59 -1.42
N ARG A 18 -6.31 2.59 -2.01
CA ARG A 18 -7.77 2.55 -2.15
C ARG A 18 -8.31 1.26 -1.55
N TRP A 19 -9.39 1.35 -0.77
CA TRP A 19 -10.10 0.16 -0.32
C TRP A 19 -10.91 -0.45 -1.47
N ASP A 20 -10.77 -1.76 -1.67
CA ASP A 20 -11.62 -2.57 -2.54
C ASP A 20 -12.53 -3.43 -1.65
N ASP A 21 -13.84 -3.16 -1.71
CA ASP A 21 -14.83 -3.84 -0.88
C ASP A 21 -15.15 -5.26 -1.37
N ASP A 22 -15.06 -5.50 -2.68
CA ASP A 22 -15.33 -6.79 -3.29
C ASP A 22 -14.26 -7.81 -2.91
N GLN A 23 -13.00 -7.38 -2.91
CA GLN A 23 -11.84 -8.20 -2.54
C GLN A 23 -11.45 -8.09 -1.07
N ARG A 24 -12.04 -7.13 -0.34
CA ARG A 24 -11.73 -6.80 1.05
C ARG A 24 -10.23 -6.56 1.28
N CYS A 25 -9.61 -5.80 0.38
CA CYS A 25 -8.19 -5.51 0.39
C CYS A 25 -7.90 -4.03 0.11
N TRP A 26 -6.72 -3.59 0.54
CA TRP A 26 -6.15 -2.31 0.16
C TRP A 26 -5.41 -2.46 -1.16
N VAL A 27 -5.86 -1.77 -2.19
CA VAL A 27 -5.18 -1.67 -3.48
C VAL A 27 -4.17 -0.53 -3.41
N ILE A 28 -2.92 -0.82 -3.70
CA ILE A 28 -1.81 0.13 -3.75
C ILE A 28 -1.46 0.38 -5.21
N LEU A 29 -1.40 1.66 -5.60
CA LEU A 29 -1.21 2.12 -6.97
C LEU A 29 -0.11 3.17 -7.01
N ALA A 30 0.88 3.04 -7.90
CA ALA A 30 1.83 4.13 -8.13
C ALA A 30 1.15 5.25 -8.94
N VAL A 31 1.31 6.50 -8.49
CA VAL A 31 0.68 7.66 -9.13
C VAL A 31 1.44 8.12 -10.38
N SER A 32 2.75 7.82 -10.47
CA SER A 32 3.66 8.45 -11.45
C SER A 32 4.16 7.53 -12.56
N TYR A 33 3.86 6.24 -12.54
CA TYR A 33 4.27 5.28 -13.56
C TYR A 33 3.29 4.11 -13.65
N ASP A 34 3.27 3.44 -14.79
CA ASP A 34 2.45 2.24 -15.06
C ASP A 34 2.99 1.06 -14.23
N ALA A 35 2.78 1.12 -12.92
CA ALA A 35 3.16 0.09 -11.96
C ALA A 35 2.01 -0.91 -11.80
N ASP A 36 2.37 -2.17 -11.58
CA ASP A 36 1.40 -3.19 -11.23
C ASP A 36 0.69 -2.82 -9.93
N MET A 37 -0.64 -2.97 -9.93
CA MET A 37 -1.46 -2.75 -8.75
C MET A 37 -1.22 -3.90 -7.77
N VAL A 38 -1.04 -3.58 -6.50
CA VAL A 38 -0.83 -4.59 -5.46
C VAL A 38 -2.01 -4.62 -4.50
N CYS A 39 -2.59 -5.81 -4.30
CA CYS A 39 -3.70 -6.02 -3.36
C CYS A 39 -3.17 -6.52 -2.00
N LEU A 40 -3.30 -5.70 -0.97
CA LEU A 40 -2.89 -5.99 0.41
C LEU A 40 -4.11 -6.28 1.30
N PRO A 41 -4.30 -7.52 1.80
CA PRO A 41 -5.41 -7.82 2.71
C PRO A 41 -5.34 -7.00 4.00
N ALA A 42 -6.48 -6.52 4.51
CA ALA A 42 -6.54 -5.71 5.74
C ALA A 42 -5.91 -6.42 6.96
N ALA A 43 -6.13 -7.73 7.09
CA ALA A 43 -5.54 -8.53 8.15
C ALA A 43 -4.00 -8.59 8.07
N THR A 44 -3.45 -8.52 6.86
CA THR A 44 -2.00 -8.45 6.65
C THR A 44 -1.48 -7.08 7.02
N LEU A 45 -2.12 -5.99 6.57
CA LEU A 45 -1.74 -4.62 6.91
C LEU A 45 -1.68 -4.38 8.43
N ALA A 46 -2.64 -4.92 9.17
CA ALA A 46 -2.68 -4.81 10.62
C ALA A 46 -1.44 -5.43 11.30
N ARG A 47 -0.82 -6.44 10.68
CA ARG A 47 0.34 -7.19 11.20
C ARG A 47 1.69 -6.67 10.74
N LEU A 48 1.74 -5.94 9.63
CA LEU A 48 2.96 -5.34 9.11
C LEU A 48 3.43 -4.18 9.99
N ASP A 49 4.74 -4.02 10.09
CA ASP A 49 5.35 -2.76 10.49
C ASP A 49 5.58 -1.83 9.27
N ALA A 50 6.07 -0.62 9.52
CA ALA A 50 6.28 0.38 8.48
C ALA A 50 7.38 -0.01 7.49
N ASP A 51 8.45 -0.65 7.95
CA ASP A 51 9.59 -1.01 7.12
C ASP A 51 9.26 -2.20 6.22
N GLU A 52 8.57 -3.21 6.75
CA GLU A 52 8.02 -4.35 5.99
C GLU A 52 7.03 -3.87 4.93
N PHE A 53 6.14 -2.94 5.28
CA PHE A 53 5.19 -2.35 4.34
C PHE A 53 5.89 -1.63 3.19
N LEU A 54 6.86 -0.76 3.50
CA LEU A 54 7.59 -0.03 2.47
C LEU A 54 8.43 -0.93 1.56
N ARG A 55 9.00 -2.02 2.10
CA ARG A 55 9.87 -2.93 1.35
C ARG A 55 9.08 -3.88 0.46
N GLU A 56 7.96 -4.41 0.95
CA GLU A 56 7.25 -5.52 0.27
C GLU A 56 6.03 -5.06 -0.53
N TRP A 57 5.46 -3.90 -0.21
CA TRP A 57 4.17 -3.47 -0.73
C TRP A 57 4.19 -2.11 -1.43
N ILE A 58 5.23 -1.31 -1.20
CA ILE A 58 5.45 -0.07 -1.95
C ILE A 58 6.54 -0.33 -2.99
N PRO A 59 6.24 -0.20 -4.30
CA PRO A 59 7.25 -0.38 -5.32
C PRO A 59 8.39 0.63 -5.16
N GLU A 60 9.63 0.15 -5.24
CA GLU A 60 10.80 1.03 -5.28
C GLU A 60 10.73 1.88 -6.55
N ARG A 61 11.02 3.18 -6.40
CA ARG A 61 11.18 4.06 -7.58
C ARG A 61 12.41 3.58 -8.37
N PRO A 62 12.34 3.48 -9.71
CA PRO A 62 13.53 3.29 -10.52
C PRO A 62 14.49 4.49 -10.41
#